data_AF-A0A6G6XC81-F1
#
_entry.id   AF-A0A6G6XC81-F1
#
_cell.length_a   1.000
_cell.length_b   1.000
_cell.length_c   1.000
_cell.angle_alpha   90.00
_cell.angle_beta   90.00
_cell.angle_gamma   90.00
#
_symmetry.space_group_name_H-M   'P 1'
#
loop_
_entity.id
_entity.type
_entity.pdbx_description
1 polymer ?
#
loop_
_entity_poly.entity_id
_entity_poly.type
_entity_poly.pdbx_seq_one_letter_code
_entity_poly.pdbx_strand_id
1 'polypeptide(L)'
;MYGKFDGLDRLAQALIGLAALMALANGAFMLIDPFGWYDFVGTVKASGPPNAHFIRDIGIAFAISGLLLVYAALNPALRWGSAVVGNLFPTLHGVLHIYEVLVGICSPDIFWRDAPGVLGPAIAVWSAIGIQLARKRVSPVPLPKPLFVSVMQCMVGDAEPYYGDLSKAGGFAVEKFQHAMVLSGHYFHAPKDLIHMARLGSTRAEDCGPCVEIVRGIALADGMDAARLQNALVGKPESDSDALAYEFGAAIASGDAPVAAVLGDRIEALHDRKIRTELTLAAASGRLFPAIKRGLGYASACTIPRLAEHPL
;
A
#
# COMPACT_ATOMS: atom_id res chain seq x y z
N MET A 1 2.73 -5.93 6.32
CA MET A 1 3.70 -6.29 5.25
C MET A 1 2.96 -6.51 3.93
N TYR A 2 3.58 -6.18 2.79
CA TYR A 2 3.02 -6.39 1.45
C TYR A 2 3.35 -7.80 0.96
N GLY A 3 2.60 -8.77 1.47
CA GLY A 3 2.71 -10.19 1.12
C GLY A 3 1.99 -10.59 -0.17
N LYS A 4 1.86 -11.91 -0.36
CA LYS A 4 0.95 -12.48 -1.36
C LYS A 4 -0.48 -11.96 -1.17
N PHE A 5 -1.18 -11.80 -2.28
CA PHE A 5 -2.59 -11.40 -2.28
C PHE A 5 -3.47 -12.48 -1.65
N ASP A 6 -4.26 -12.08 -0.66
CA ASP A 6 -5.31 -12.93 -0.08
C ASP A 6 -6.66 -12.74 -0.79
N GLY A 7 -7.71 -13.40 -0.31
CA GLY A 7 -9.03 -13.39 -0.95
C GLY A 7 -9.64 -12.00 -1.08
N LEU A 8 -9.45 -11.12 -0.10
CA LEU A 8 -9.97 -9.75 -0.15
C LEU A 8 -9.14 -8.87 -1.09
N ASP A 9 -7.83 -9.11 -1.19
CA ASP A 9 -7.02 -8.48 -2.24
C ASP A 9 -7.52 -8.91 -3.63
N ARG A 10 -7.80 -10.21 -3.84
CA ARG A 10 -8.35 -10.71 -5.11
C ARG A 10 -9.72 -10.13 -5.43
N LEU A 11 -10.58 -9.95 -4.43
CA LEU A 11 -11.87 -9.28 -4.60
C LEU A 11 -11.68 -7.82 -5.05
N ALA A 12 -10.80 -7.07 -4.39
CA ALA A 12 -10.48 -5.70 -4.80
C ALA A 12 -9.92 -5.64 -6.23
N GLN A 13 -9.03 -6.58 -6.60
CA GLN A 13 -8.52 -6.71 -7.97
C GLN A 13 -9.64 -6.97 -8.97
N ALA A 14 -10.59 -7.86 -8.65
CA ALA A 14 -11.70 -8.20 -9.51
C ALA A 14 -12.66 -7.03 -9.71
N LEU A 15 -13.01 -6.31 -8.64
CA LEU A 15 -13.87 -5.11 -8.70
C LEU A 15 -13.26 -4.01 -9.59
N ILE A 16 -11.98 -3.69 -9.38
CA ILE A 16 -11.27 -2.70 -10.20
C ILE A 16 -11.11 -3.21 -11.63
N GLY A 17 -10.77 -4.49 -11.81
CA GLY A 17 -10.59 -5.11 -13.13
C GLY A 17 -11.87 -5.13 -13.96
N LEU A 18 -13.03 -5.38 -13.33
CA LEU A 18 -14.32 -5.31 -14.00
C LEU A 18 -14.63 -3.89 -14.47
N ALA A 19 -14.44 -2.88 -13.60
CA ALA A 19 -14.63 -1.48 -13.97
C ALA A 19 -13.65 -1.05 -15.08
N ALA A 20 -12.40 -1.52 -15.03
CA ALA A 20 -11.40 -1.27 -16.06
C ALA A 20 -11.81 -1.85 -17.42
N LEU A 21 -12.28 -3.10 -17.44
CA LEU A 21 -12.74 -3.77 -18.66
C LEU A 21 -13.95 -3.04 -19.26
N MET A 22 -14.93 -2.66 -18.43
CA MET A 22 -16.09 -1.90 -18.87
C MET A 22 -15.69 -0.55 -19.48
N ALA A 23 -14.80 0.19 -18.82
CA ALA A 23 -14.31 1.47 -19.31
C ALA A 23 -13.55 1.33 -20.63
N LEU A 24 -12.65 0.35 -20.74
CA LEU A 24 -11.90 0.08 -21.98
C LEU A 24 -12.81 -0.35 -23.13
N ALA A 25 -13.75 -1.26 -22.87
CA ALA A 25 -14.69 -1.72 -23.89
C ALA A 25 -15.60 -0.58 -24.38
N ASN A 26 -16.15 0.21 -23.44
CA ASN A 26 -16.98 1.36 -23.79
C ASN A 26 -16.19 2.43 -24.56
N GLY A 27 -14.98 2.76 -24.09
CA GLY A 27 -14.10 3.71 -24.78
C GLY A 27 -13.70 3.22 -26.16
N ALA A 28 -13.35 1.95 -26.32
CA ALA A 28 -13.03 1.36 -27.62
C ALA A 28 -14.22 1.40 -28.58
N PHE A 29 -15.44 1.11 -28.12
CA PHE A 29 -16.64 1.18 -28.95
C PHE A 29 -16.87 2.62 -29.45
N MET A 30 -16.81 3.62 -28.56
CA MET A 30 -16.93 5.03 -28.94
C MET A 30 -15.87 5.48 -29.96
N LEU A 31 -14.65 4.94 -29.86
CA LEU A 31 -13.54 5.29 -30.75
C LEU A 31 -13.70 4.69 -32.15
N ILE A 32 -14.07 3.41 -32.21
CA ILE A 32 -14.18 2.63 -33.45
C ILE A 32 -15.46 2.98 -34.21
N ASP A 33 -16.60 2.98 -33.53
CA ASP A 33 -17.92 3.19 -34.13
C ASP A 33 -18.79 4.12 -33.24
N PRO A 34 -18.57 5.45 -33.30
CA PRO A 34 -19.27 6.40 -32.44
C PRO A 34 -20.78 6.45 -32.70
N PHE A 35 -21.23 6.26 -33.94
CA PHE A 35 -22.64 6.31 -34.27
C PHE A 35 -23.35 5.00 -33.88
N GLY A 36 -22.72 3.85 -34.09
CA GLY A 36 -23.23 2.58 -33.57
C GLY A 36 -23.30 2.57 -32.04
N TRP A 37 -22.32 3.16 -31.35
CA TRP A 37 -22.39 3.35 -29.89
C TRP A 37 -23.58 4.21 -29.48
N TYR A 38 -23.80 5.34 -30.16
CA TYR A 38 -24.93 6.25 -29.90
C TYR A 38 -26.29 5.56 -30.14
N ASP A 39 -26.37 4.69 -31.14
CA ASP A 39 -27.58 3.90 -31.39
C ASP A 39 -27.79 2.78 -30.37
N PHE A 40 -26.70 2.15 -29.91
CA PHE A 40 -26.73 1.09 -28.91
C PHE A 40 -27.15 1.59 -27.53
N VAL A 41 -26.56 2.68 -27.05
CA VAL A 41 -26.90 3.30 -25.74
C VAL A 41 -28.12 4.21 -25.92
N GLY A 42 -29.26 3.66 -26.33
CA GLY A 42 -30.40 4.43 -26.83
C GLY A 42 -30.94 5.55 -25.90
N THR A 43 -30.61 5.55 -24.61
CA THR A 43 -30.91 6.63 -23.65
C THR A 43 -30.18 7.93 -23.97
N VAL A 44 -28.98 7.90 -24.55
CA VAL A 44 -28.21 9.11 -24.87
C VAL A 44 -28.87 9.97 -25.93
N LYS A 45 -29.83 9.42 -26.70
CA LYS A 45 -30.63 10.18 -27.67
C LYS A 45 -31.46 11.29 -27.02
N ALA A 46 -31.76 11.18 -25.73
CA ALA A 46 -32.40 12.24 -24.96
C ALA A 46 -31.51 13.49 -24.79
N SER A 47 -30.19 13.36 -24.96
CA SER A 47 -29.22 14.45 -24.81
C SER A 47 -29.00 15.30 -26.07
N GLY A 48 -29.61 14.93 -27.20
CA GLY A 48 -29.52 15.64 -28.47
C GLY A 48 -28.75 14.88 -29.56
N PRO A 49 -28.57 15.50 -30.75
CA PRO A 49 -28.01 14.82 -31.92
C PRO A 49 -26.53 14.42 -31.72
N PRO A 50 -26.07 13.32 -32.36
CA PRO A 50 -24.72 12.82 -32.16
C PRO A 50 -23.68 13.71 -32.84
N ASN A 51 -22.51 13.83 -32.19
CA ASN A 51 -21.30 14.37 -32.80
C ASN A 51 -20.17 13.34 -32.68
N ALA A 52 -19.69 12.84 -33.83
CA ALA A 52 -18.69 11.77 -33.84
C ALA A 52 -17.32 12.16 -33.30
N HIS A 53 -16.95 13.45 -33.31
CA HIS A 53 -15.71 13.91 -32.68
C HIS A 53 -15.87 13.90 -31.16
N PHE A 54 -16.95 14.51 -30.66
CA PHE A 54 -17.26 14.58 -29.24
C PHE A 54 -17.39 13.19 -28.58
N ILE A 55 -18.05 12.24 -29.25
CA ILE A 55 -18.16 10.86 -28.76
C ILE A 55 -16.77 10.23 -28.63
N ARG A 56 -15.85 10.48 -29.57
CA ARG A 56 -14.48 9.96 -29.49
C ARG A 56 -13.69 10.60 -28.36
N ASP A 57 -13.88 11.89 -28.08
CA ASP A 57 -13.24 12.55 -26.94
C ASP A 57 -13.64 11.89 -25.61
N ILE A 58 -14.94 11.58 -25.46
CA ILE A 58 -15.46 10.79 -24.32
C ILE A 58 -14.84 9.38 -24.32
N GLY A 59 -14.72 8.76 -25.50
CA GLY A 59 -14.06 7.46 -25.67
C GLY A 59 -12.60 7.45 -25.19
N ILE A 60 -11.84 8.50 -25.47
CA ILE A 60 -10.46 8.69 -24.96
C ILE A 60 -10.49 8.80 -23.43
N ALA A 61 -11.41 9.57 -22.85
CA ALA A 61 -11.52 9.71 -21.40
C ALA A 61 -11.81 8.36 -20.71
N PHE A 62 -12.71 7.55 -21.26
CA PHE A 62 -12.97 6.19 -20.78
C PHE A 62 -11.77 5.26 -20.98
N ALA A 63 -11.07 5.35 -22.11
CA ALA A 63 -9.88 4.53 -22.37
C ALA A 63 -8.76 4.84 -21.36
N ILE A 64 -8.47 6.13 -21.11
CA ILE A 64 -7.47 6.55 -20.11
C ILE A 64 -7.86 6.07 -18.72
N SER A 65 -9.13 6.26 -18.33
CA SER A 65 -9.68 5.78 -17.06
C SER A 65 -9.47 4.27 -16.91
N GLY A 66 -9.83 3.51 -17.95
CA GLY A 66 -9.66 2.07 -18.01
C GLY A 66 -8.19 1.62 -17.87
N LEU A 67 -7.26 2.27 -18.57
CA LEU A 67 -5.82 1.96 -18.48
C LEU A 67 -5.26 2.22 -17.07
N LEU A 68 -5.65 3.32 -16.43
CA LEU A 68 -5.26 3.62 -15.04
C LEU A 68 -5.83 2.60 -14.06
N LEU A 69 -7.06 2.14 -14.28
CA LEU A 69 -7.69 1.09 -13.47
C LEU A 69 -7.04 -0.28 -13.70
N VAL A 70 -6.64 -0.64 -14.92
CA VAL A 70 -5.83 -1.85 -15.18
C VAL A 70 -4.53 -1.78 -14.40
N TYR A 71 -3.80 -0.66 -14.48
CA TYR A 71 -2.55 -0.48 -13.74
C TYR A 71 -2.76 -0.63 -12.22
N ALA A 72 -3.85 -0.07 -11.70
CA ALA A 72 -4.22 -0.18 -10.30
C ALA A 72 -4.59 -1.61 -9.88
N ALA A 73 -5.38 -2.32 -10.69
CA ALA A 73 -5.84 -3.69 -10.41
C ALA A 73 -4.68 -4.69 -10.27
N LEU A 74 -3.54 -4.46 -10.93
CA LEU A 74 -2.36 -5.31 -10.80
C LEU A 74 -1.79 -5.31 -9.37
N ASN A 75 -1.93 -4.21 -8.63
CA ASN A 75 -1.57 -4.15 -7.21
C ASN A 75 -2.36 -3.05 -6.49
N PRO A 76 -3.60 -3.32 -6.05
CA PRO A 76 -4.47 -2.30 -5.47
C PRO A 76 -3.90 -1.68 -4.19
N ALA A 77 -3.12 -2.44 -3.41
CA ALA A 77 -2.46 -1.96 -2.21
C ALA A 77 -1.44 -0.86 -2.50
N LEU A 78 -0.57 -1.06 -3.51
CA LEU A 78 0.48 -0.10 -3.86
C LEU A 78 0.03 0.99 -4.83
N ARG A 79 -1.04 0.74 -5.60
CA ARG A 79 -1.45 1.58 -6.73
C ARG A 79 -2.85 2.17 -6.54
N TRP A 80 -3.34 2.20 -5.30
CA TRP A 80 -4.64 2.77 -4.96
C TRP A 80 -4.80 4.22 -5.44
N GLY A 81 -3.73 5.02 -5.45
CA GLY A 81 -3.76 6.38 -6.02
C GLY A 81 -4.12 6.40 -7.52
N SER A 82 -3.67 5.41 -8.29
CA SER A 82 -4.09 5.25 -9.69
C SER A 82 -5.54 4.82 -9.80
N ALA A 83 -6.05 4.02 -8.86
CA ALA A 83 -7.48 3.69 -8.82
C ALA A 83 -8.34 4.94 -8.58
N VAL A 84 -7.92 5.82 -7.66
CA VAL A 84 -8.59 7.11 -7.42
C VAL A 84 -8.64 7.93 -8.70
N VAL A 85 -7.49 8.20 -9.32
CA VAL A 85 -7.42 9.05 -10.53
C VAL A 85 -8.18 8.43 -11.70
N GLY A 86 -8.00 7.12 -11.94
CA GLY A 86 -8.72 6.40 -12.99
C GLY A 86 -10.24 6.36 -12.77
N ASN A 87 -10.71 6.52 -11.53
CA ASN A 87 -12.13 6.51 -11.21
C ASN A 87 -12.77 7.91 -11.18
N LEU A 88 -11.99 9.00 -11.29
CA LEU A 88 -12.52 10.35 -11.21
C LEU A 88 -13.52 10.65 -12.35
N PHE A 89 -13.18 10.32 -13.59
CA PHE A 89 -14.07 10.58 -14.72
C PHE A 89 -15.38 9.78 -14.62
N PRO A 90 -15.37 8.43 -14.42
CA PRO A 90 -16.60 7.67 -14.17
C PRO A 90 -17.42 8.20 -13.00
N THR A 91 -16.77 8.59 -11.90
CA THR A 91 -17.45 9.13 -10.72
C THR A 91 -18.13 10.46 -11.02
N LEU A 92 -17.41 11.42 -11.59
CA LEU A 92 -17.95 12.75 -11.90
C LEU A 92 -19.03 12.67 -12.97
N HIS A 93 -18.88 11.78 -13.96
CA HIS A 93 -19.92 11.50 -14.93
C HIS A 93 -21.17 10.92 -14.26
N GLY A 94 -21.03 9.94 -13.36
CA GLY A 94 -22.15 9.43 -12.56
C GLY A 94 -22.83 10.50 -11.71
N VAL A 95 -22.07 11.42 -11.12
CA VAL A 95 -22.62 12.58 -10.38
C VAL A 95 -23.40 13.52 -11.29
N LEU A 96 -22.98 13.72 -12.54
CA LEU A 96 -23.73 14.51 -13.52
C LEU A 96 -25.11 13.90 -13.78
N HIS A 97 -25.22 12.57 -13.93
CA HIS A 97 -26.51 11.88 -14.08
C HIS A 97 -27.41 12.08 -12.86
N ILE A 98 -26.86 12.02 -11.64
CA ILE A 98 -27.61 12.32 -10.41
C ILE A 98 -28.11 13.77 -10.44
N TYR A 99 -27.25 14.72 -10.80
CA TYR A 99 -27.59 16.13 -10.91
C TYR A 99 -28.73 16.36 -11.91
N GLU A 100 -28.65 15.79 -13.12
CA GLU A 100 -29.65 15.98 -14.18
C GLU A 100 -31.05 15.54 -13.77
N VAL A 101 -31.16 14.44 -13.00
CA VAL A 101 -32.45 14.01 -12.44
C VAL A 101 -32.95 14.98 -11.37
N LEU A 102 -32.06 15.44 -10.48
CA LEU A 102 -32.42 16.35 -9.39
C LEU A 102 -32.94 17.70 -9.91
N VAL A 103 -32.40 18.20 -11.02
CA VAL A 103 -32.84 19.47 -11.63
C VAL A 103 -33.91 19.28 -12.72
N GLY A 104 -34.36 18.06 -12.98
CA GLY A 104 -35.44 17.76 -13.92
C GLY A 104 -35.06 17.82 -15.40
N ILE A 105 -33.76 17.76 -15.74
CA ILE A 105 -33.27 17.63 -17.11
C ILE A 105 -33.53 16.21 -17.64
N CYS A 106 -33.34 15.21 -16.79
CA CYS A 106 -33.50 13.79 -17.12
C CYS A 106 -34.65 13.17 -16.31
N SER A 107 -35.41 12.26 -16.92
CA SER A 107 -36.48 11.56 -16.21
C SER A 107 -35.91 10.49 -15.26
N PRO A 108 -36.57 10.19 -14.13
CA PRO A 108 -36.15 9.11 -13.24
C PRO A 108 -36.04 7.74 -13.93
N ASP A 109 -36.88 7.48 -14.95
CA ASP A 109 -36.86 6.22 -15.70
C ASP A 109 -35.58 6.05 -16.53
N ILE A 110 -35.09 7.11 -17.17
CA ILE A 110 -33.82 7.08 -17.92
C ILE A 110 -32.67 6.86 -16.96
N PHE A 111 -32.67 7.57 -15.82
CA PHE A 111 -31.63 7.40 -14.80
C PHE A 111 -31.50 5.96 -14.30
N TRP A 112 -32.60 5.29 -13.97
CA TRP A 112 -32.52 3.90 -13.48
C TRP A 112 -32.04 2.91 -14.54
N ARG A 113 -32.24 3.22 -15.82
CA ARG A 113 -31.70 2.42 -16.93
C ARG A 113 -30.19 2.64 -17.11
N ASP A 114 -29.72 3.87 -16.92
CA ASP A 114 -28.31 4.23 -17.08
C ASP A 114 -27.48 3.90 -15.83
N ALA A 115 -28.07 3.98 -14.64
CA ALA A 115 -27.41 3.85 -13.33
C ALA A 115 -26.48 2.62 -13.21
N PRO A 116 -26.86 1.39 -13.64
CA PRO A 116 -25.93 0.25 -13.59
C PRO A 116 -24.64 0.47 -14.38
N GLY A 117 -24.72 1.14 -15.53
CA GLY A 117 -23.58 1.41 -16.40
C GLY A 117 -22.76 2.64 -15.99
N VAL A 118 -23.41 3.69 -15.46
CA VAL A 118 -22.74 4.96 -15.12
C VAL A 118 -22.31 5.05 -13.66
N LEU A 119 -23.06 4.47 -12.71
CA LEU A 119 -22.71 4.47 -11.27
C LEU A 119 -22.00 3.18 -10.85
N GLY A 120 -22.38 2.05 -11.42
CA GLY A 120 -21.88 0.72 -11.02
C GLY A 120 -20.35 0.60 -11.01
N PRO A 121 -19.65 0.91 -12.11
CA PRO A 121 -18.19 0.85 -12.17
C PRO A 121 -17.52 1.77 -11.13
N ALA A 122 -18.05 2.99 -10.95
CA ALA A 122 -17.50 3.95 -10.00
C ALA A 122 -17.62 3.45 -8.55
N ILE A 123 -18.79 2.93 -8.19
CA ILE A 123 -19.06 2.36 -6.86
C ILE A 123 -18.19 1.12 -6.62
N ALA A 124 -18.01 0.26 -7.61
CA ALA A 124 -17.16 -0.93 -7.49
C ALA A 124 -15.71 -0.56 -7.15
N VAL A 125 -15.14 0.44 -7.82
CA VAL A 125 -13.78 0.90 -7.54
C VAL A 125 -13.68 1.55 -6.16
N TRP A 126 -14.64 2.41 -5.76
CA TRP A 126 -14.65 2.99 -4.43
C TRP A 126 -14.80 1.95 -3.32
N SER A 127 -15.58 0.90 -3.55
CA SER A 127 -15.72 -0.23 -2.63
C SER A 127 -14.40 -0.99 -2.48
N ALA A 128 -13.69 -1.24 -3.59
CA ALA A 128 -12.38 -1.88 -3.58
C ALA A 128 -11.33 -1.06 -2.80
N ILE A 129 -11.31 0.26 -3.00
CA ILE A 129 -10.44 1.17 -2.24
C ILE A 129 -10.82 1.15 -0.75
N GLY A 130 -12.12 1.21 -0.44
CA GLY A 130 -12.64 1.13 0.93
C GLY A 130 -12.23 -0.15 1.66
N ILE A 131 -12.29 -1.31 0.99
CA ILE A 131 -11.80 -2.59 1.51
C ILE A 131 -10.31 -2.50 1.87
N GLN A 132 -9.47 -1.95 0.98
CA GLN A 132 -8.02 -1.87 1.23
C GLN A 132 -7.67 -0.87 2.34
N LEU A 133 -8.40 0.25 2.43
CA LEU A 133 -8.24 1.23 3.50
C LEU A 133 -8.65 0.66 4.87
N ALA A 134 -9.81 0.01 4.96
CA ALA A 134 -10.31 -0.60 6.19
C ALA A 134 -9.33 -1.65 6.76
N ARG A 135 -8.59 -2.33 5.86
CA ARG A 135 -7.60 -3.35 6.21
C ARG A 135 -6.20 -2.78 6.49
N LYS A 136 -6.03 -1.45 6.44
CA LYS A 136 -4.72 -0.76 6.56
C LYS A 136 -3.66 -1.36 5.61
N ARG A 137 -4.10 -1.79 4.42
CA ARG A 137 -3.30 -2.48 3.40
C ARG A 137 -2.80 -1.55 2.30
N VAL A 138 -3.18 -0.27 2.31
CA VAL A 138 -2.72 0.70 1.31
C VAL A 138 -1.32 1.22 1.60
N SER A 139 -0.57 1.53 0.55
CA SER A 139 0.70 2.23 0.69
C SER A 139 0.51 3.64 1.23
N PRO A 140 1.47 4.16 2.03
CA PRO A 140 1.47 5.56 2.44
C PRO A 140 1.70 6.52 1.26
N VAL A 141 2.11 5.99 0.10
CA VAL A 141 2.19 6.74 -1.16
C VAL A 141 0.87 6.56 -1.93
N PRO A 142 0.28 7.61 -2.54
CA PRO A 142 0.69 9.01 -2.55
C PRO A 142 -0.12 9.86 -1.56
N LEU A 143 0.06 9.67 -0.24
CA LEU A 143 -0.60 10.56 0.73
C LEU A 143 0.05 11.95 0.67
N PRO A 144 -0.74 13.02 0.52
CA PRO A 144 -0.22 14.38 0.63
C PRO A 144 0.53 14.55 1.96
N LYS A 145 1.67 15.24 1.92
CA LYS A 145 2.51 15.53 3.08
C LYS A 145 1.72 15.91 4.35
N PRO A 146 0.79 16.89 4.34
CA PRO A 146 0.09 17.27 5.57
C PRO A 146 -0.72 16.12 6.15
N LEU A 147 -1.45 15.38 5.31
CA LEU A 147 -2.23 14.23 5.74
C LEU A 147 -1.34 13.13 6.34
N PHE A 148 -0.24 12.80 5.66
CA PHE A 148 0.69 11.78 6.15
C PHE A 148 1.30 12.15 7.50
N VAL A 149 1.80 13.39 7.64
CA VAL A 149 2.43 13.84 8.90
C VAL A 149 1.40 13.84 10.03
N SER A 150 0.18 14.35 9.80
CA SER A 150 -0.88 14.34 10.82
C SER A 150 -1.29 12.93 11.24
N VAL A 151 -1.42 11.99 10.30
CA VAL A 151 -1.73 10.59 10.61
C VAL A 151 -0.61 9.96 11.43
N MET A 152 0.65 10.13 11.03
CA MET A 152 1.78 9.57 11.78
C MET A 152 1.85 10.17 13.19
N GLN A 153 1.73 11.49 13.34
CA GLN A 153 1.71 12.14 14.66
C GLN A 153 0.56 11.63 15.54
N CYS A 154 -0.61 11.36 14.97
CA CYS A 154 -1.73 10.75 15.71
C CYS A 154 -1.43 9.31 16.14
N MET A 155 -0.72 8.53 15.32
CA MET A 155 -0.44 7.12 15.58
C MET A 155 0.70 6.90 16.58
N VAL A 156 1.78 7.67 16.47
CA VAL A 156 3.01 7.45 17.25
C VAL A 156 3.31 8.59 18.24
N GLY A 157 2.59 9.70 18.16
CA GLY A 157 2.73 10.83 19.08
C GLY A 157 4.18 11.33 19.19
N ASP A 158 4.58 11.66 20.40
CA ASP A 158 5.92 12.16 20.72
C ASP A 158 7.00 11.05 20.73
N ALA A 159 6.63 9.78 20.52
CA ALA A 159 7.60 8.68 20.47
C ALA A 159 8.50 8.72 19.21
N GLU A 160 8.08 9.47 18.18
CA GLU A 160 8.75 9.57 16.88
C GLU A 160 8.91 11.04 16.43
N PRO A 161 9.78 11.83 17.09
CA PRO A 161 9.90 13.27 16.83
C PRO A 161 10.45 13.61 15.45
N TYR A 162 11.13 12.68 14.77
CA TYR A 162 11.77 12.92 13.47
C TYR A 162 10.79 13.26 12.33
N TYR A 163 9.49 12.98 12.48
CA TYR A 163 8.48 13.40 11.47
C TYR A 163 8.42 14.93 11.32
N GLY A 164 8.70 15.66 12.41
CA GLY A 164 8.82 17.12 12.38
C GLY A 164 9.97 17.58 11.50
N ASP A 165 11.14 16.95 11.62
CA ASP A 165 12.32 17.27 10.81
C ASP A 165 12.14 16.87 9.36
N LEU A 166 11.60 15.67 9.08
CA LEU A 166 11.27 15.23 7.72
C LEU A 166 10.32 16.22 7.03
N SER A 167 9.34 16.74 7.77
CA SER A 167 8.42 17.76 7.24
C SER A 167 9.14 19.06 6.88
N LYS A 168 10.14 19.48 7.67
CA LYS A 168 10.89 20.73 7.46
C LYS A 168 12.04 20.60 6.46
N ALA A 169 12.54 19.39 6.21
CA ALA A 169 13.72 19.14 5.36
C ALA A 169 13.56 19.55 3.88
N GLY A 170 12.33 19.75 3.39
CA GLY A 170 12.08 20.12 1.99
C GLY A 170 12.44 18.99 1.00
N GLY A 171 12.61 19.33 -0.28
CA GLY A 171 13.13 18.40 -1.30
C GLY A 171 12.34 17.08 -1.49
N PHE A 172 11.04 17.10 -1.20
CA PHE A 172 10.16 15.93 -1.17
C PHE A 172 10.61 14.82 -0.20
N ALA A 173 11.28 15.18 0.89
CA ALA A 173 11.79 14.22 1.88
C ALA A 173 10.70 13.31 2.46
N VAL A 174 9.52 13.87 2.78
CA VAL A 174 8.37 13.09 3.28
C VAL A 174 7.91 12.05 2.27
N GLU A 175 7.78 12.41 1.01
CA GLU A 175 7.35 11.49 -0.06
C GLU A 175 8.39 10.38 -0.28
N LYS A 176 9.68 10.73 -0.35
CA LYS A 176 10.77 9.74 -0.44
C LYS A 176 10.78 8.80 0.77
N PHE A 177 10.49 9.31 1.96
CA PHE A 177 10.37 8.50 3.16
C PHE A 177 9.18 7.53 3.09
N GLN A 178 8.01 7.96 2.58
CA GLN A 178 6.88 7.06 2.34
C GLN A 178 7.26 5.91 1.40
N HIS A 179 8.04 6.17 0.34
CA HIS A 179 8.55 5.12 -0.53
C HIS A 179 9.50 4.15 0.20
N ALA A 180 10.35 4.66 1.09
CA ALA A 180 11.21 3.81 1.93
C ALA A 180 10.38 2.92 2.88
N MET A 181 9.26 3.41 3.40
CA MET A 181 8.32 2.60 4.20
C MET A 181 7.63 1.50 3.39
N VAL A 182 7.41 1.71 2.08
CA VAL A 182 6.90 0.64 1.21
C VAL A 182 7.92 -0.50 1.12
N LEU A 183 9.20 -0.17 0.95
CA LEU A 183 10.28 -1.15 0.93
C LEU A 183 10.40 -1.89 2.26
N SER A 184 10.29 -1.21 3.40
CA SER A 184 10.41 -1.85 4.71
C SER A 184 9.31 -2.89 4.98
N GLY A 185 8.17 -2.75 4.29
CA GLY A 185 7.07 -3.72 4.35
C GLY A 185 7.17 -4.89 3.38
N HIS A 186 8.23 -5.01 2.55
CA HIS A 186 8.33 -6.04 1.52
C HIS A 186 8.40 -7.47 2.09
N TYR A 187 7.68 -8.40 1.47
CA TYR A 187 7.60 -9.80 1.86
C TYR A 187 6.96 -10.63 0.73
N PHE A 188 7.51 -11.77 0.30
CA PHE A 188 6.81 -12.59 -0.71
C PHE A 188 7.07 -14.10 -0.62
N HIS A 189 8.34 -14.52 -0.60
CA HIS A 189 8.75 -15.93 -0.59
C HIS A 189 9.13 -16.43 0.79
N ALA A 190 9.78 -15.60 1.61
CA ALA A 190 10.25 -16.02 2.93
C ALA A 190 9.08 -16.45 3.83
N PRO A 191 9.30 -17.24 4.89
CA PRO A 191 8.36 -17.32 6.01
C PRO A 191 8.29 -15.96 6.74
N LYS A 192 7.10 -15.50 7.13
CA LYS A 192 6.93 -14.21 7.84
C LYS A 192 7.79 -14.13 9.09
N ASP A 193 7.87 -15.23 9.83
CA ASP A 193 8.62 -15.30 11.09
C ASP A 193 10.10 -14.97 10.89
N LEU A 194 10.72 -15.47 9.81
CA LEU A 194 12.13 -15.19 9.52
C LEU A 194 12.34 -13.72 9.15
N ILE A 195 11.38 -13.10 8.46
CA ILE A 195 11.43 -11.67 8.12
C ILE A 195 11.38 -10.82 9.37
N HIS A 196 10.49 -11.17 10.30
CA HIS A 196 10.40 -10.51 11.60
C HIS A 196 11.66 -10.73 12.43
N MET A 197 12.21 -11.95 12.46
CA MET A 197 13.47 -12.22 13.19
C MET A 197 14.65 -11.45 12.61
N ALA A 198 14.83 -11.41 11.29
CA ALA A 198 15.88 -10.62 10.65
C ALA A 198 15.71 -9.12 10.90
N ARG A 199 14.48 -8.60 10.83
CA ARG A 199 14.19 -7.21 11.17
C ARG A 199 14.46 -6.92 12.65
N LEU A 200 14.06 -7.83 13.55
CA LEU A 200 14.25 -7.69 15.00
C LEU A 200 15.73 -7.66 15.37
N GLY A 201 16.52 -8.60 14.86
CA GLY A 201 17.97 -8.64 15.09
C GLY A 201 18.68 -7.41 14.55
N SER A 202 18.29 -6.97 13.34
CA SER A 202 18.82 -5.75 12.74
C SER A 202 18.49 -4.49 13.54
N THR A 203 17.24 -4.31 13.97
CA THR A 203 16.84 -3.14 14.77
C THR A 203 17.49 -3.19 16.14
N ARG A 204 17.55 -4.37 16.78
CA ARG A 204 18.15 -4.55 18.12
C ARG A 204 19.66 -4.30 18.17
N ALA A 205 20.36 -4.54 17.06
CA ALA A 205 21.79 -4.20 16.92
C ALA A 205 22.05 -2.68 16.95
N GLU A 206 21.01 -1.88 16.67
CA GLU A 206 21.13 -0.42 16.48
C GLU A 206 20.32 0.40 17.48
N ASP A 207 19.40 -0.23 18.18
CA ASP A 207 18.49 0.35 19.15
C ASP A 207 18.20 -0.67 20.25
N CYS A 208 18.01 -0.21 21.48
CA CYS A 208 17.40 -1.03 22.54
C CYS A 208 16.14 -0.37 23.09
N GLY A 209 15.59 0.58 22.33
CA GLY A 209 14.54 1.51 22.70
C GLY A 209 13.22 1.26 21.96
N PRO A 210 12.48 2.34 21.67
CA PRO A 210 11.16 2.25 21.03
C PRO A 210 11.14 1.60 19.64
N CYS A 211 12.23 1.61 18.88
CA CYS A 211 12.21 1.01 17.54
C CYS A 211 12.12 -0.52 17.62
N VAL A 212 12.80 -1.13 18.60
CA VAL A 212 12.68 -2.57 18.88
C VAL A 212 11.23 -2.91 19.27
N GLU A 213 10.60 -2.08 20.11
CA GLU A 213 9.21 -2.28 20.55
C GLU A 213 8.20 -2.17 19.41
N ILE A 214 8.40 -1.21 18.50
CA ILE A 214 7.56 -1.09 17.30
C ILE A 214 7.71 -2.33 16.42
N VAL A 215 8.93 -2.80 16.17
CA VAL A 215 9.17 -4.02 15.38
C VAL A 215 8.56 -5.25 16.05
N ARG A 216 8.67 -5.36 17.38
CA ARG A 216 8.03 -6.41 18.18
C ARG A 216 6.50 -6.35 18.05
N GLY A 217 5.91 -5.16 18.19
CA GLY A 217 4.46 -4.94 18.04
C GLY A 217 3.94 -5.32 16.65
N ILE A 218 4.71 -5.02 15.60
CA ILE A 218 4.38 -5.45 14.22
C ILE A 218 4.41 -6.98 14.11
N ALA A 219 5.41 -7.65 14.69
CA ALA A 219 5.50 -9.12 14.68
C ALA A 219 4.34 -9.78 15.44
N LEU A 220 3.95 -9.23 16.60
CA LEU A 220 2.77 -9.66 17.37
C LEU A 220 1.47 -9.49 16.57
N ALA A 221 1.30 -8.34 15.91
CA ALA A 221 0.12 -8.07 15.08
C ALA A 221 0.04 -8.99 13.85
N ASP A 222 1.17 -9.51 13.38
CA ASP A 222 1.26 -10.54 12.34
C ASP A 222 1.11 -11.98 12.91
N GLY A 223 0.88 -12.13 14.21
CA GLY A 223 0.52 -13.40 14.87
C GLY A 223 1.68 -14.19 15.48
N MET A 224 2.88 -13.60 15.60
CA MET A 224 3.99 -14.28 16.29
C MET A 224 3.77 -14.35 17.80
N ASP A 225 4.27 -15.41 18.41
CA ASP A 225 4.20 -15.60 19.87
C ASP A 225 5.09 -14.60 20.62
N ALA A 226 4.56 -14.05 21.72
CA ALA A 226 5.24 -13.03 22.51
C ALA A 226 6.47 -13.58 23.25
N ALA A 227 6.42 -14.81 23.75
CA ALA A 227 7.55 -15.44 24.42
C ALA A 227 8.67 -15.73 23.41
N ARG A 228 8.33 -16.21 22.21
CA ARG A 228 9.30 -16.44 21.13
C ARG A 228 10.07 -15.17 20.75
N LEU A 229 9.38 -14.03 20.62
CA LEU A 229 10.00 -12.74 20.36
C LEU A 229 10.87 -12.26 21.53
N GLN A 230 10.38 -12.40 22.76
CA GLN A 230 11.12 -12.02 23.97
C GLN A 230 12.40 -12.86 24.14
N ASN A 231 12.30 -14.16 23.88
CA ASN A 231 13.39 -15.13 23.91
C ASN A 231 14.51 -14.74 22.94
N ALA A 232 14.16 -14.37 21.70
CA ALA A 232 15.13 -13.84 20.73
C ALA A 232 15.83 -12.56 21.22
N LEU A 233 15.08 -11.61 21.81
CA LEU A 233 15.63 -10.33 22.30
C LEU A 233 16.62 -10.48 23.47
N VAL A 234 16.46 -11.54 24.28
CA VAL A 234 17.39 -11.87 25.38
C VAL A 234 18.50 -12.84 24.96
N GLY A 235 18.67 -13.07 23.64
CA GLY A 235 19.73 -13.90 23.08
C GLY A 235 19.48 -15.41 23.21
N LYS A 236 18.22 -15.83 23.33
CA LYS A 236 17.80 -17.23 23.44
C LYS A 236 16.72 -17.58 22.41
N PRO A 237 16.94 -17.39 21.10
CA PRO A 237 15.98 -17.76 20.08
C PRO A 237 15.55 -19.24 20.22
N GLU A 238 14.27 -19.53 19.97
CA GLU A 238 13.68 -20.86 20.23
C GLU A 238 14.10 -21.94 19.23
N SER A 239 14.60 -21.52 18.07
CA SER A 239 15.02 -22.43 17.00
C SER A 239 16.28 -21.94 16.30
N ASP A 240 17.02 -22.87 15.69
CA ASP A 240 18.17 -22.56 14.84
C ASP A 240 17.80 -21.64 13.66
N SER A 241 16.58 -21.77 13.15
CA SER A 241 16.08 -20.93 12.05
C SER A 241 15.85 -19.49 12.50
N ASP A 242 15.29 -19.29 13.70
CA ASP A 242 15.14 -17.97 14.30
C ASP A 242 16.49 -17.34 14.61
N ALA A 243 17.41 -18.12 15.20
CA ALA A 243 18.77 -17.68 15.49
C ALA A 243 19.48 -17.22 14.21
N LEU A 244 19.43 -18.05 13.16
CA LEU A 244 20.04 -17.75 11.87
C LEU A 244 19.51 -16.44 11.26
N ALA A 245 18.19 -16.25 11.22
CA ALA A 245 17.59 -15.04 10.66
C ALA A 245 17.90 -13.81 11.51
N TYR A 246 17.79 -13.92 12.83
CA TYR A 246 18.08 -12.85 13.78
C TYR A 246 19.55 -12.39 13.71
N GLU A 247 20.49 -13.35 13.77
CA GLU A 247 21.93 -13.08 13.68
C GLU A 247 22.31 -12.50 12.32
N PHE A 248 21.70 -12.99 11.23
CA PHE A 248 21.92 -12.44 9.89
C PHE A 248 21.50 -10.96 9.83
N GLY A 249 20.35 -10.63 10.40
CA GLY A 249 19.89 -9.24 10.51
C GLY A 249 20.83 -8.38 11.36
N ALA A 250 21.28 -8.89 12.51
CA ALA A 250 22.21 -8.20 13.39
C ALA A 250 23.57 -7.95 12.72
N ALA A 251 24.12 -8.94 12.01
CA ALA A 251 25.40 -8.82 11.29
C ALA A 251 25.35 -7.78 10.16
N ILE A 252 24.23 -7.72 9.41
CA ILE A 252 24.01 -6.67 8.40
C ILE A 252 24.00 -5.29 9.06
N ALA A 253 23.36 -5.16 10.22
CA ALA A 253 23.21 -3.90 10.91
C ALA A 253 24.50 -3.39 11.54
N SER A 254 25.29 -4.28 12.14
CA SER A 254 26.59 -3.96 12.72
C SER A 254 27.68 -3.73 11.66
N GLY A 255 27.43 -4.09 10.39
CA GLY A 255 28.42 -4.00 9.32
C GLY A 255 29.44 -5.13 9.32
N ASP A 256 29.14 -6.25 9.99
CA ASP A 256 29.98 -7.45 9.99
C ASP A 256 29.79 -8.25 8.70
N ALA A 257 30.45 -7.78 7.64
CA ALA A 257 30.33 -8.36 6.30
C ALA A 257 30.73 -9.84 6.22
N PRO A 258 31.84 -10.31 6.86
CA PRO A 258 32.18 -11.73 6.87
C PRO A 258 31.11 -12.62 7.52
N VAL A 259 30.59 -12.22 8.68
CA VAL A 259 29.52 -13.00 9.36
C VAL A 259 28.24 -12.98 8.54
N ALA A 260 27.84 -11.83 8.01
CA ALA A 260 26.67 -11.71 7.15
C ALA A 260 26.80 -12.59 5.89
N ALA A 261 28.00 -12.70 5.30
CA ALA A 261 28.23 -13.57 4.14
C ALA A 261 27.98 -15.04 4.50
N VAL A 262 28.58 -15.54 5.58
CA VAL A 262 28.44 -16.94 6.03
C VAL A 262 26.99 -17.28 6.38
N LEU A 263 26.32 -16.43 7.16
CA LEU A 263 24.92 -16.64 7.53
C LEU A 263 24.01 -16.58 6.30
N GLY A 264 24.27 -15.64 5.38
CA GLY A 264 23.54 -15.52 4.12
C GLY A 264 23.67 -16.73 3.21
N ASP A 265 24.88 -17.32 3.11
CA ASP A 265 25.12 -18.54 2.33
C ASP A 265 24.39 -19.74 2.97
N ARG A 266 24.35 -19.80 4.31
CA ARG A 266 23.58 -20.82 5.03
C ARG A 266 22.06 -20.68 4.82
N ILE A 267 21.53 -19.46 4.84
CA ILE A 267 20.13 -19.17 4.50
C ILE A 267 19.82 -19.65 3.08
N GLU A 268 20.69 -19.35 2.12
CA GLU A 268 20.51 -19.73 0.73
C GLU A 268 20.55 -21.26 0.55
N ALA A 269 21.43 -21.95 1.26
CA ALA A 269 21.53 -23.41 1.25
C ALA A 269 20.31 -24.12 1.87
N LEU A 270 19.74 -23.56 2.96
CA LEU A 270 18.55 -24.12 3.62
C LEU A 270 17.23 -23.75 2.92
N HIS A 271 17.25 -22.68 2.13
CA HIS A 271 16.08 -22.09 1.50
C HIS A 271 16.32 -21.83 0.01
N ASP A 272 16.45 -20.56 -0.37
CA ASP A 272 16.70 -20.10 -1.74
C ASP A 272 17.27 -18.67 -1.72
N ARG A 273 17.87 -18.23 -2.83
CA ARG A 273 18.38 -16.88 -3.03
C ARG A 273 17.32 -15.82 -2.79
N LYS A 274 16.07 -16.08 -3.19
CA LYS A 274 14.94 -15.15 -3.00
C LYS A 274 14.68 -14.86 -1.51
N ILE A 275 14.78 -15.89 -0.66
CA ILE A 275 14.59 -15.74 0.79
C ILE A 275 15.74 -14.94 1.39
N ARG A 276 17.00 -15.23 1.01
CA ARG A 276 18.15 -14.40 1.39
C ARG A 276 17.95 -12.94 1.01
N THR A 277 17.49 -12.66 -0.22
CA THR A 277 17.19 -11.30 -0.68
C THR A 277 16.13 -10.62 0.19
N GLU A 278 15.00 -11.28 0.47
CA GLU A 278 13.94 -10.69 1.28
C GLU A 278 14.36 -10.42 2.73
N LEU A 279 15.11 -11.36 3.35
CA LEU A 279 15.69 -11.15 4.69
C LEU A 279 16.71 -10.01 4.70
N THR A 280 17.49 -9.86 3.61
CA THR A 280 18.44 -8.74 3.44
C THR A 280 17.71 -7.41 3.36
N LEU A 281 16.60 -7.33 2.60
CA LEU A 281 15.77 -6.13 2.52
C LEU A 281 15.12 -5.81 3.87
N ALA A 282 14.64 -6.82 4.59
CA ALA A 282 14.06 -6.65 5.93
C ALA A 282 15.09 -6.10 6.94
N ALA A 283 16.31 -6.65 6.94
CA ALA A 283 17.40 -6.16 7.76
C ALA A 283 17.83 -4.74 7.35
N ALA A 284 18.17 -4.52 6.08
CA ALA A 284 18.64 -3.22 5.60
C ALA A 284 17.63 -2.09 5.88
N SER A 285 16.33 -2.35 5.70
CA SER A 285 15.28 -1.37 5.97
C SER A 285 14.93 -1.22 7.45
N GLY A 286 15.11 -2.27 8.28
CA GLY A 286 14.88 -2.23 9.73
C GLY A 286 15.79 -1.24 10.47
N ARG A 287 16.92 -0.88 9.85
CA ARG A 287 17.89 0.10 10.36
C ARG A 287 17.53 1.55 10.08
N LEU A 288 16.65 1.79 9.09
CA LEU A 288 16.34 3.14 8.61
C LEU A 288 15.90 4.06 9.75
N PHE A 289 14.95 3.59 10.56
CA PHE A 289 14.35 4.34 11.65
C PHE A 289 15.34 4.63 12.79
N PRO A 290 16.04 3.62 13.39
CA PRO A 290 17.00 3.89 14.44
C PRO A 290 18.20 4.72 13.95
N ALA A 291 18.66 4.52 12.71
CA ALA A 291 19.73 5.34 12.13
C ALA A 291 19.31 6.81 11.97
N ILE A 292 18.09 7.09 11.50
CA ILE A 292 17.55 8.47 11.42
C ILE A 292 17.49 9.09 12.82
N LYS A 293 16.97 8.39 13.83
CA LYS A 293 16.92 8.90 15.21
C LYS A 293 18.29 9.25 15.75
N ARG A 294 19.28 8.37 15.57
CA ARG A 294 20.66 8.63 16.01
C ARG A 294 21.25 9.83 15.26
N GLY A 295 21.08 9.88 13.94
CA GLY A 295 21.60 10.97 13.11
C GLY A 295 21.00 12.35 13.45
N LEU A 296 19.74 12.39 13.89
CA LEU A 296 19.06 13.61 14.34
C LEU A 296 19.22 13.91 15.84
N GLY A 297 19.92 13.06 16.59
CA GLY A 297 20.17 13.27 18.02
C GLY A 297 19.01 12.87 18.95
N TYR A 298 17.98 12.17 18.46
CA TYR A 298 16.85 11.68 19.27
C TYR A 298 17.14 10.39 20.03
N ALA A 299 18.24 9.72 19.72
CA ALA A 299 18.70 8.51 20.40
C ALA A 299 20.15 8.69 20.85
N SER A 300 20.35 9.32 22.01
CA SER A 300 21.66 9.62 22.60
C SER A 300 22.13 8.57 23.62
N ALA A 301 21.21 7.72 24.11
CA ALA A 301 21.51 6.61 25.00
C ALA A 301 20.54 5.44 24.79
N CYS A 302 21.05 4.23 24.98
CA CYS A 302 20.29 3.01 24.87
C CYS A 302 19.38 2.86 26.11
N THR A 303 18.12 3.28 26.00
CA THR A 303 17.15 3.17 27.10
C THR A 303 16.14 2.08 26.76
N ILE A 304 16.19 0.95 27.46
CA ILE A 304 15.17 -0.10 27.35
C ILE A 304 13.84 0.49 27.84
N PRO A 305 12.78 0.54 27.00
CA PRO A 305 11.48 1.00 27.45
C PRO A 305 11.00 0.04 28.54
N ARG A 306 10.75 0.54 29.74
CA ARG A 306 9.98 -0.22 30.72
C ARG A 306 8.62 -0.45 30.10
N LEU A 307 8.11 -1.68 30.13
CA LEU A 307 6.76 -2.03 29.67
C LEU A 307 5.79 -0.93 30.11
N ALA A 308 5.40 -0.05 29.19
CA ALA A 308 4.34 0.90 29.46
C ALA A 308 3.05 0.10 29.34
N GLU A 309 2.27 0.07 30.42
CA GLU A 309 0.87 -0.36 30.39
C GLU A 309 0.12 0.59 29.45
N HIS A 310 0.05 0.27 28.16
CA HIS A 310 -0.86 0.96 27.25
C HIS A 310 -2.22 0.27 27.33
N PRO A 311 -3.31 1.00 27.65
CA PRO A 311 -4.66 0.46 27.60
C PRO A 311 -5.03 0.15 26.16
N LEU A 312 -5.78 -0.94 26.00
CA LEU A 312 -6.33 -1.53 24.78
C LEU A 312 -6.95 -0.50 23.80
#